data_AF-A0A1M2ZHN3-F1
#
_entry.id   AF-A0A1M2ZHN3-F1
#
_cell.length_a   1.000
_cell.length_b   1.000
_cell.length_c   1.000
_cell.angle_alpha   90.00
_cell.angle_beta   90.00
_cell.angle_gamma   90.00
#
_symmetry.space_group_name_H-M   'P 1'
#
loop_
_entity.id
_entity.type
_entity.pdbx_description
1 polymer ?
#
loop_
_entity_poly.entity_id
_entity_poly.type
_entity_poly.pdbx_seq_one_letter_code
_entity_poly.pdbx_strand_id
1 'polypeptide(L)'
;MVLRIKGSQVERVNSLVKRLCCNCDEGNCLLLDDGEAHPCIQLLSVTGIYCNYFKEAVLPADKKLYTQIIKYTKSKNERKKQNEKPGQYKNHRH
;
A
#
# COMPACT_ATOMS: atom_id res chain seq x y z
N MET A 1 -8.35 4.14 2.29
CA MET A 1 -6.99 4.60 2.71
C MET A 1 -5.93 3.71 2.08
N VAL A 2 -4.89 4.29 1.49
CA VAL A 2 -3.71 3.56 0.98
C VAL A 2 -2.69 3.47 2.10
N LEU A 3 -2.22 2.26 2.40
CA LEU A 3 -1.12 2.07 3.35
C LEU A 3 0.20 2.20 2.61
N ARG A 4 1.11 3.04 3.10
CA ARG A 4 2.44 3.21 2.51
C ARG A 4 3.38 2.12 3.03
N ILE A 5 4.23 1.61 2.15
CA ILE A 5 5.27 0.64 2.51
C ILE A 5 6.65 1.21 2.19
N LYS A 6 7.66 0.76 2.93
CA LYS A 6 9.08 1.01 2.60
C LYS A 6 9.53 -0.01 1.55
N GLY A 7 10.54 0.34 0.75
CA GLY A 7 11.14 -0.62 -0.19
C GLY A 7 11.58 -1.92 0.47
N SER A 8 12.14 -1.85 1.68
CA SER A 8 12.54 -3.02 2.48
C SER A 8 11.38 -3.91 2.96
N GLN A 9 10.12 -3.50 2.75
CA GLN A 9 8.94 -4.28 3.11
C GLN A 9 8.31 -5.00 1.92
N VAL A 10 8.72 -4.66 0.68
CA VAL A 10 8.11 -5.17 -0.56
C VAL A 10 8.17 -6.69 -0.64
N GLU A 11 9.36 -7.28 -0.46
CA GLU A 11 9.52 -8.74 -0.54
C GLU A 11 8.65 -9.49 0.47
N ARG A 12 8.52 -8.94 1.68
CA ARG A 12 7.71 -9.55 2.74
C ARG A 12 6.21 -9.44 2.43
N VAL A 13 5.76 -8.30 1.89
CA VAL A 13 4.39 -8.14 1.38
C VAL A 13 4.12 -9.14 0.27
N ASN A 14 5.02 -9.26 -0.71
CA ASN A 14 4.88 -10.20 -1.82
C ASN A 14 4.85 -11.65 -1.34
N SER A 15 5.67 -12.00 -0.34
CA SER A 15 5.65 -13.33 0.28
C SER A 15 4.30 -13.62 0.94
N LEU A 16 3.69 -12.66 1.64
CA LEU A 16 2.35 -12.85 2.23
C LEU A 16 1.28 -13.03 1.15
N VAL A 17 1.32 -12.24 0.08
CA VAL A 17 0.38 -12.39 -1.05
C VAL A 17 0.48 -13.81 -1.61
N LYS A 18 1.69 -14.25 -1.97
CA LYS A 18 1.91 -15.58 -2.58
C LYS A 18 1.55 -16.75 -1.67
N ARG A 19 1.68 -16.58 -0.35
CA ARG A 19 1.49 -17.68 0.62
C ARG A 19 0.08 -17.75 1.19
N LEU A 20 -0.59 -16.62 1.34
CA LEU A 20 -1.81 -16.51 2.17
C LEU A 20 -2.98 -15.85 1.47
N CYS A 21 -2.79 -15.19 0.32
CA CYS A 21 -3.90 -14.59 -0.41
C CYS A 21 -4.60 -15.65 -1.27
N CYS A 22 -5.77 -16.12 -0.84
CA CYS A 22 -6.56 -17.10 -1.60
C CYS A 22 -7.00 -16.59 -2.98
N ASN A 23 -6.99 -15.28 -3.20
CA ASN A 23 -7.31 -14.67 -4.49
C ASN A 23 -6.09 -14.53 -5.40
N CYS A 24 -4.89 -14.92 -4.94
CA CYS A 24 -3.68 -14.87 -5.75
C CYS A 24 -3.27 -16.29 -6.15
N ASP A 25 -3.37 -16.59 -7.44
CA ASP A 25 -2.95 -17.87 -8.02
C ASP A 25 -1.88 -17.63 -9.09
N GLU A 26 -0.73 -18.31 -8.95
CA GLU A 26 0.46 -18.13 -9.80
C GLU A 26 0.88 -16.66 -10.08
N GLY A 27 0.53 -15.74 -9.18
CA GLY A 27 0.81 -14.30 -9.32
C GLY A 27 -0.31 -13.48 -9.98
N ASN A 28 -1.37 -14.13 -10.45
CA ASN A 28 -2.59 -13.52 -10.97
C ASN A 28 -3.66 -13.40 -9.88
N CYS A 29 -4.56 -12.43 -10.00
CA CYS A 29 -5.64 -12.20 -9.06
C CYS A 29 -6.98 -12.69 -9.62
N LEU A 30 -7.53 -13.73 -9.02
CA LEU A 30 -8.78 -14.36 -9.43
C LEU A 30 -9.98 -13.40 -9.39
N LEU A 31 -9.97 -12.42 -8.47
CA LEU A 31 -11.04 -11.42 -8.38
C LEU A 31 -11.00 -10.36 -9.50
N LEU A 32 -9.89 -10.29 -10.24
CA LEU A 32 -9.74 -9.39 -11.37
C LEU A 32 -9.97 -10.11 -12.71
N ASP A 33 -10.14 -11.43 -12.68
CA ASP A 33 -10.36 -12.25 -13.87
C ASP A 33 -11.69 -11.88 -14.54
N ASP A 34 -11.61 -11.37 -15.76
CA ASP A 34 -12.72 -11.02 -16.64
C ASP A 34 -12.81 -11.97 -17.86
N GLY A 35 -12.19 -13.14 -17.76
CA GLY A 35 -11.96 -14.07 -18.86
C GLY A 35 -10.49 -14.13 -19.30
N GLU A 36 -9.64 -13.23 -18.79
CA GLU A 36 -8.19 -13.24 -18.96
C GLU A 36 -7.46 -13.15 -17.61
N ALA A 37 -6.28 -13.78 -17.53
CA ALA A 37 -5.48 -13.76 -16.31
C ALA A 37 -4.88 -12.37 -16.05
N HIS A 38 -5.24 -11.77 -14.91
CA HIS A 38 -4.73 -10.45 -14.52
C HIS A 38 -3.71 -10.54 -13.38
N PRO A 39 -2.53 -9.92 -13.49
CA PRO A 39 -1.56 -9.89 -12.41
C PRO A 39 -2.12 -9.28 -11.13
N CYS A 40 -1.75 -9.84 -9.97
CA CYS A 40 -2.18 -9.28 -8.69
C CYS A 40 -1.62 -7.86 -8.50
N ILE A 41 -2.51 -6.87 -8.41
CA ILE A 41 -2.13 -5.47 -8.23
C ILE A 41 -1.24 -5.24 -7.00
N GLN A 42 -1.39 -6.08 -5.96
CA GLN A 42 -0.57 -5.98 -4.76
C GLN A 42 0.87 -6.45 -4.98
N LEU A 43 1.11 -7.38 -5.91
CA LEU A 43 2.47 -7.83 -6.30
C LEU A 43 3.18 -6.81 -7.20
N LEU A 44 2.42 -6.03 -7.98
CA LEU A 44 2.96 -4.95 -8.83
C LEU A 44 3.29 -3.68 -8.03
N SER A 45 2.72 -3.52 -6.84
CA SER A 45 2.81 -2.28 -6.06
C SER A 45 4.00 -2.24 -5.12
N VAL A 46 4.98 -1.36 -5.37
CA VAL A 46 6.19 -1.22 -4.54
C VAL A 46 6.14 -0.09 -3.51
N THR A 47 5.17 0.83 -3.60
CA THR A 47 5.09 2.03 -2.74
C THR A 47 3.91 2.03 -1.77
N GLY A 48 2.97 1.11 -1.94
CA GLY A 48 1.81 1.02 -1.08
C GLY A 48 0.97 -0.24 -1.26
N ILE A 49 0.01 -0.38 -0.36
CA ILE A 49 -1.00 -1.43 -0.36
C ILE A 49 -2.31 -0.82 -0.83
N TYR A 50 -2.79 -1.31 -1.97
CA TYR A 50 -4.02 -0.85 -2.62
C TYR A 50 -5.15 -1.87 -2.49
N CYS A 51 -4.81 -3.17 -2.44
CA CYS A 51 -5.79 -4.24 -2.36
C CYS A 51 -6.54 -4.21 -1.01
N ASN A 52 -7.87 -4.04 -1.06
CA ASN A 52 -8.71 -4.04 0.14
C ASN A 52 -8.71 -5.40 0.84
N TYR A 53 -8.82 -6.49 0.07
CA TYR A 53 -8.77 -7.84 0.62
C TYR A 53 -7.45 -8.10 1.36
N PHE A 54 -6.32 -7.71 0.77
CA PHE A 54 -5.02 -7.87 1.42
C PHE A 54 -4.93 -7.13 2.75
N LYS A 55 -5.47 -5.89 2.84
CA LYS A 55 -5.43 -5.09 4.08
C LYS A 55 -6.17 -5.76 5.23
N GLU A 56 -7.36 -6.29 4.95
CA GLU A 56 -8.27 -6.77 5.98
C GLU A 56 -8.06 -8.25 6.31
N ALA A 57 -7.79 -9.08 5.30
CA ALA A 57 -7.76 -10.54 5.47
C ALA A 57 -6.34 -11.13 5.56
N VAL A 58 -5.38 -10.56 4.83
CA VAL A 58 -4.05 -11.20 4.66
C VAL A 58 -2.98 -10.53 5.51
N LEU A 59 -2.86 -9.21 5.44
CA LEU A 59 -1.84 -8.44 6.15
C LEU A 59 -1.87 -8.65 7.68
N PRO A 60 -3.03 -8.77 8.37
CA PRO A 60 -3.05 -8.98 9.81
C PRO A 60 -2.43 -10.31 10.27
N ALA A 61 -2.28 -11.29 9.37
CA ALA A 61 -1.56 -12.54 9.67
C ALA A 61 -0.10 -12.29 10.07
N ASP A 62 0.50 -11.19 9.59
CA ASP A 62 1.81 -10.71 10.01
C ASP A 62 1.69 -9.43 10.86
N LYS A 63 1.40 -9.63 12.16
CA LYS A 63 1.21 -8.55 13.13
C LYS A 63 2.38 -7.54 13.17
N LYS A 64 3.61 -8.02 13.00
CA LYS A 64 4.82 -7.18 13.01
C LYS A 64 4.86 -6.29 11.77
N LEU A 65 4.65 -6.86 10.59
CA LEU A 65 4.60 -6.10 9.35
C LEU A 65 3.44 -5.10 9.34
N TYR A 66 2.24 -5.53 9.74
CA TYR A 66 1.06 -4.67 9.87
C TYR A 66 1.38 -3.41 10.70
N THR A 67 1.90 -3.60 11.92
CA THR A 67 2.23 -2.49 12.83
C THR A 67 3.26 -1.55 12.22
N GLN A 68 4.30 -2.08 11.57
CA GLN A 68 5.33 -1.27 10.91
C GLN A 68 4.77 -0.42 9.77
N ILE A 69 3.89 -1.00 8.94
CA ILE A 69 3.24 -0.32 7.80
C ILE A 69 2.31 0.79 8.29
N ILE A 70 1.49 0.54 9.32
CA ILE A 70 0.61 1.56 9.91
C ILE A 70 1.43 2.73 10.47
N LYS A 71 2.48 2.45 11.25
CA LYS A 71 3.38 3.49 11.79
C LYS A 71 4.02 4.32 10.67
N TYR A 72 4.52 3.65 9.63
CA TYR A 72 5.15 4.34 8.51
C TYR A 72 4.15 5.23 7.75
N THR A 73 2.94 4.72 7.48
CA THR A 73 1.86 5.48 6.82
C THR A 73 1.51 6.74 7.60
N LYS A 74 1.33 6.64 8.92
CA LYS A 74 1.07 7.80 9.79
C LYS A 74 2.16 8.86 9.66
N SER A 75 3.42 8.47 9.80
CA SER A 75 4.57 9.39 9.66
C SER A 75 4.68 10.07 8.29
N LYS A 76 4.23 9.40 7.22
CA LYS A 76 4.25 9.97 5.86
C LYS A 76 3.15 11.01 5.70
N ASN A 77 1.98 10.73 6.26
CA ASN A 77 0.86 11.66 6.23
C ASN A 77 1.14 12.91 7.08
N GLU A 78 1.79 12.76 8.25
CA GLU A 78 2.23 13.88 9.09
C GLU A 78 3.22 14.80 8.36
N ARG A 79 4.22 14.23 7.69
CA ARG A 79 5.18 15.00 6.87
C ARG A 79 4.50 15.74 5.72
N LYS A 80 3.53 15.10 5.05
CA LYS A 80 2.77 15.74 3.97
C LYS A 80 1.99 16.96 4.49
N LYS A 81 1.31 16.84 5.64
CA LYS A 81 0.61 17.97 6.28
C LYS A 81 1.54 19.13 6.66
N GLN A 82 2.79 18.84 7.05
CA GLN A 82 3.78 19.88 7.36
C GLN A 82 4.23 20.64 6.10
N ASN A 83 4.37 19.92 4.98
CA ASN A 83 4.79 20.48 3.70
C ASN A 83 3.67 21.20 2.94
N GLU A 84 2.40 20.94 3.29
CA GLU A 84 1.21 21.58 2.70
C GLU A 84 0.81 22.90 3.39
N LYS A 85 1.60 23.40 4.36
CA LYS A 85 1.35 24.73 4.94
C LYS A 85 1.45 25.80 3.84
N PRO A 86 0.45 26.71 3.70
CA PRO A 86 0.42 27.65 2.59
C PRO A 86 1.60 28.61 2.68
N GLY A 87 2.35 28.75 1.58
CA GLY A 87 3.22 29.91 1.39
C GLY A 87 2.37 31.18 1.47
N GLN A 88 2.79 32.12 2.33
CA GLN A 88 2.21 33.46 2.38
C GLN A 88 2.29 34.08 0.99
N TYR A 89 1.17 34.15 0.27
CA TYR A 89 1.05 34.97 -0.93
C TYR A 89 1.24 36.43 -0.51
N LYS A 90 2.43 36.98 -0.72
CA LYS A 90 2.70 38.41 -0.58
C LYS A 90 2.15 39.09 -1.83
N ASN A 91 0.94 39.64 -1.72
CA ASN A 91 0.36 40.51 -2.73
C ASN A 91 1.16 41.83 -2.76
N HIS A 92 2.15 41.93 -3.64
CA HIS A 92 2.72 43.22 -4.02
C HIS A 92 1.76 43.91 -4.99
N ARG A 93 0.92 44.78 -4.44
CA ARG A 93 0.14 45.76 -5.20
C ARG A 93 1.09 46.89 -5.59
N HIS A 94 1.32 47.07 -6.89
CA HIS A 94 1.82 48.32 -7.46
C HIS A 94 0.63 49.11 -7.99
#